data_AF-A0AA92V5F3-F1
#
_entry.id   AF-A0AA92V5F3-F1
#
_cell.length_a   1.000
_cell.length_b   1.000
_cell.length_c   1.000
_cell.angle_alpha   90.00
_cell.angle_beta   90.00
_cell.angle_gamma   90.00
#
_symmetry.space_group_name_H-M   'P 1'
#
loop_
_entity.id
_entity.type
_entity.pdbx_description
1 polymer ?
#
loop_
_entity_poly.entity_id
_entity_poly.type
_entity_poly.pdbx_seq_one_letter_code
_entity_poly.pdbx_strand_id
1 'polypeptide(L)'
;MKIRDFILSLVSWFILLVTVSCSDELGGECAPISSESNLHVLVPTVLSSRGTRADDASGLPTYNATVDECQINDLTLYAFPVENEGKLLVETLPAPLATMMVEQHVANYQLNIEPGTYHIYVVANMSDVLKDQNQNIDSEEKLKNIVLNYYPSGAQPGMPVCTNIPMIYEPKDVNGTIINTKIEKSGKKYTEVAANLKLHA
;
A
#
# COMPACT_ATOMS: atom_id res chain seq x y z
N MET A 1 -4.49 -35.94 60.76
CA MET A 1 -3.58 -34.78 60.62
C MET A 1 -2.74 -35.01 59.36
N LYS A 2 -2.55 -33.98 58.54
CA LYS A 2 -1.66 -33.94 57.35
C LYS A 2 -2.10 -34.68 56.08
N ILE A 3 -3.20 -34.21 55.47
CA ILE A 3 -3.33 -34.21 53.99
C ILE A 3 -3.64 -32.80 53.46
N ARG A 4 -4.28 -31.99 54.30
CA ARG A 4 -4.52 -30.55 54.09
C ARG A 4 -3.23 -29.71 54.05
N ASP A 5 -2.14 -30.21 54.63
CA ASP A 5 -0.84 -29.52 54.65
C ASP A 5 0.04 -29.85 53.42
N PHE A 6 -0.36 -30.84 52.60
CA PHE A 6 0.39 -31.20 51.39
C PHE A 6 -0.03 -30.37 50.18
N ILE A 7 -1.32 -29.98 50.10
CA ILE A 7 -1.86 -29.18 48.99
C ILE A 7 -1.48 -27.69 49.11
N LEU A 8 -1.35 -27.14 50.33
CA LEU A 8 -0.91 -25.75 50.50
C LEU A 8 0.59 -25.53 50.23
N SER A 9 1.42 -26.57 50.32
CA SER A 9 2.87 -26.48 50.06
C SER A 9 3.21 -26.45 48.56
N LEU A 10 2.40 -27.11 47.72
CA LEU A 10 2.66 -27.21 46.28
C LEU A 10 2.25 -25.93 45.50
N VAL A 11 1.35 -25.11 46.04
CA VAL A 11 0.85 -23.88 45.40
C VAL A 11 1.71 -22.66 45.76
N SER A 12 2.52 -22.74 46.81
CA SER A 12 3.33 -21.62 47.31
C SER A 12 4.76 -21.57 46.76
N TRP A 13 5.12 -22.43 45.80
CA TRP A 13 6.46 -22.43 45.18
C TRP A 13 6.43 -22.03 43.68
N PHE A 14 5.29 -21.57 43.16
CA PHE A 14 5.16 -21.18 41.74
C PHE A 14 4.94 -19.68 41.50
N ILE A 15 5.08 -18.84 42.53
CA ILE A 15 4.91 -17.38 42.39
C ILE A 15 6.07 -16.68 43.09
N LEU A 16 7.20 -16.56 42.38
CA LEU A 16 8.14 -15.41 42.41
C LEU A 16 9.40 -15.76 41.63
N LEU A 17 9.26 -15.87 40.32
CA LEU A 17 10.39 -15.74 39.37
C LEU A 17 9.80 -15.29 38.03
N VAL A 18 9.25 -14.07 38.00
CA VAL A 18 9.27 -13.26 36.79
C VAL A 18 10.22 -12.12 37.08
N THR A 19 11.36 -12.25 36.45
CA THR A 19 12.52 -11.39 36.46
C THR A 19 12.14 -9.96 36.10
N VAL A 20 12.54 -9.02 36.95
CA VAL A 20 12.93 -7.68 36.48
C VAL A 20 14.10 -7.89 35.53
N SER A 21 13.82 -7.86 34.23
CA SER A 21 14.81 -7.48 33.23
C SER A 21 14.31 -6.16 32.66
N CYS A 22 15.00 -5.10 33.04
CA CYS A 22 15.05 -3.90 32.23
C CYS A 22 15.58 -4.33 30.86
N SER A 23 14.72 -4.38 29.85
CA SER A 23 15.14 -4.26 28.47
C SER A 23 14.78 -2.85 28.03
N ASP A 24 15.81 -2.02 28.04
CA ASP A 24 15.91 -0.83 27.23
C ASP A 24 16.03 -1.34 25.79
N GLU A 25 14.96 -1.26 25.00
CA GLU A 25 15.04 -1.43 23.55
C GLU A 25 14.24 -0.33 22.88
N LEU A 26 15.00 0.69 22.48
CA LEU A 26 15.05 1.23 21.12
C LEU A 26 13.73 1.19 20.34
N GLY A 27 13.22 2.40 20.09
CA GLY A 27 12.12 2.64 19.19
C GLY A 27 12.31 1.93 17.84
N GLY A 28 11.51 0.90 17.63
CA GLY A 28 10.92 0.59 16.35
C GLY A 28 9.42 0.84 16.51
N GLU A 29 8.93 1.97 16.01
CA GLU A 29 7.51 2.19 15.79
C GLU A 29 6.99 1.12 14.80
N CYS A 30 6.65 -0.06 15.31
CA CYS A 30 5.58 -0.82 14.72
C CYS A 30 4.30 -0.23 15.28
N ALA A 31 3.68 0.68 14.52
CA ALA A 31 2.33 1.11 14.81
C ALA A 31 1.46 -0.16 15.03
N PRO A 32 0.72 -0.27 16.14
CA PRO A 32 -0.13 -1.42 16.37
C PRO A 32 -1.14 -1.53 15.23
N ILE A 33 -1.30 -2.75 14.70
CA ILE A 33 -2.31 -3.12 13.71
C ILE A 33 -3.68 -2.68 14.27
N SER A 34 -4.22 -1.57 13.77
CA SER A 34 -5.50 -1.07 14.24
C SER A 34 -6.58 -2.01 13.70
N SER A 35 -7.23 -2.72 14.62
CA SER A 35 -8.47 -3.48 14.38
C SER A 35 -9.65 -2.62 13.88
N GLU A 36 -9.41 -1.35 13.54
CA GLU A 36 -10.39 -0.35 13.12
C GLU A 36 -10.06 0.26 11.74
N SER A 37 -9.22 -0.35 10.90
CA SER A 37 -9.00 0.20 9.56
C SER A 37 -10.28 0.14 8.69
N ASN A 38 -10.61 1.22 8.00
CA ASN A 38 -11.82 1.32 7.16
C ASN A 38 -11.54 1.30 5.65
N LEU A 39 -10.26 1.27 5.26
CA LEU A 39 -9.79 1.12 3.88
C LEU A 39 -8.70 0.05 3.82
N HIS A 40 -8.92 -0.99 3.01
CA HIS A 40 -7.93 -1.99 2.67
C HIS A 40 -7.53 -1.82 1.21
N VAL A 41 -6.24 -1.72 0.93
CA VAL A 41 -5.71 -1.58 -0.42
C VAL A 41 -4.88 -2.81 -0.75
N LEU A 42 -5.31 -3.53 -1.76
CA LEU A 42 -4.67 -4.74 -2.24
C LEU A 42 -3.83 -4.40 -3.47
N VAL A 43 -2.52 -4.58 -3.38
CA VAL A 43 -1.57 -4.28 -4.46
C VAL A 43 -0.93 -5.60 -4.92
N PRO A 44 -1.18 -6.05 -6.16
CA PRO A 44 -0.45 -7.17 -6.74
C PRO A 44 1.05 -6.84 -6.82
N THR A 45 1.89 -7.74 -6.32
CA THR A 45 3.35 -7.56 -6.27
C THR A 45 4.07 -8.20 -7.45
N VAL A 46 3.36 -9.01 -8.23
CA VAL A 46 3.79 -9.52 -9.53
C VAL A 46 2.78 -9.05 -10.55
N LEU A 47 3.17 -8.06 -11.35
CA LEU A 47 2.39 -7.66 -12.51
C LEU A 47 2.52 -8.77 -13.56
N SER A 48 1.42 -9.47 -13.82
CA SER A 48 1.39 -10.47 -14.87
C SER A 48 1.68 -9.79 -16.22
N SER A 49 2.79 -10.16 -16.84
CA SER A 49 3.11 -9.85 -18.25
C SER A 49 2.13 -10.50 -19.25
N ARG A 50 1.10 -11.19 -18.74
CA ARG A 50 0.08 -11.90 -19.51
C ARG A 50 -1.28 -11.75 -18.85
N GLY A 51 -2.22 -11.09 -19.52
CA GLY A 51 -3.61 -11.49 -19.38
C GLY A 51 -3.69 -12.98 -19.70
N THR A 52 -4.24 -13.80 -18.80
CA THR A 52 -4.39 -15.26 -18.98
C THR A 52 -5.42 -15.62 -20.05
N ARG A 53 -5.83 -14.66 -20.87
CA ARG A 53 -6.76 -14.79 -21.99
C ARG A 53 -5.97 -14.74 -23.30
N ALA A 54 -5.77 -15.90 -23.91
CA ALA A 54 -5.13 -16.03 -25.21
C ALA A 54 -5.96 -15.41 -26.36
N ASP A 55 -7.21 -15.01 -26.11
CA ASP A 55 -8.13 -14.42 -27.08
C ASP A 55 -8.18 -12.89 -27.06
N ASP A 56 -7.52 -12.21 -26.10
CA ASP A 56 -7.55 -10.75 -25.96
C ASP A 56 -6.36 -10.04 -26.64
N ALA A 57 -5.70 -10.74 -27.56
CA ALA A 57 -4.48 -10.31 -28.25
C ALA A 57 -4.71 -9.26 -29.37
N SER A 58 -5.76 -8.43 -29.27
CA SER A 58 -6.02 -7.37 -30.24
C SER A 58 -6.01 -6.00 -29.57
N GLY A 59 -4.83 -5.41 -29.42
CA GLY A 59 -4.69 -3.95 -29.36
C GLY A 59 -3.76 -3.36 -28.30
N LEU A 60 -3.33 -4.10 -27.28
CA LEU A 60 -2.33 -3.58 -26.33
C LEU A 60 -0.90 -3.89 -26.80
N PRO A 61 0.06 -2.95 -26.66
CA PRO A 61 1.46 -3.30 -26.80
C PRO A 61 1.77 -4.41 -25.80
N THR A 62 2.20 -5.57 -26.30
CA THR A 62 2.76 -6.66 -25.49
C THR A 62 4.06 -6.17 -24.87
N TYR A 63 3.95 -5.48 -23.74
CA TYR A 63 5.10 -5.08 -22.95
C TYR A 63 5.58 -6.30 -22.17
N ASN A 64 6.61 -6.96 -22.68
CA ASN A 64 7.30 -8.05 -21.99
C ASN A 64 8.20 -7.46 -20.89
N ALA A 65 7.59 -6.99 -19.79
CA ALA A 65 8.34 -6.55 -18.62
C ALA A 65 9.14 -7.72 -18.01
N THR A 66 10.40 -7.46 -17.69
CA THR A 66 11.23 -8.33 -16.86
C THR A 66 10.81 -8.24 -15.39
N VAL A 67 11.32 -9.16 -14.55
CA VAL A 67 11.06 -9.14 -13.10
C VAL A 67 11.51 -7.81 -12.48
N ASP A 68 12.67 -7.31 -12.90
CA ASP A 68 13.24 -6.04 -12.42
C ASP A 68 12.34 -4.85 -12.80
N GLU A 69 11.75 -4.87 -13.99
CA GLU A 69 10.82 -3.84 -14.49
C GLU A 69 9.46 -3.84 -13.81
N CYS A 70 9.07 -4.98 -13.23
CA CYS A 70 7.85 -5.11 -12.44
C CYS A 70 8.06 -4.88 -10.94
N GLN A 71 9.28 -4.57 -10.50
CA GLN A 71 9.57 -4.39 -9.08
C GLN A 71 8.94 -3.08 -8.55
N ILE A 72 8.33 -3.18 -7.37
CA ILE A 72 7.78 -2.03 -6.63
C ILE A 72 8.76 -1.66 -5.50
N ASN A 73 9.40 -0.49 -5.60
CA ASN A 73 10.37 0.01 -4.63
C ASN A 73 9.75 1.00 -3.64
N ASP A 74 8.80 1.79 -4.10
CA ASP A 74 8.04 2.72 -3.29
C ASP A 74 6.60 2.80 -3.78
N LEU A 75 5.69 3.14 -2.86
CA LEU A 75 4.28 3.30 -3.12
C LEU A 75 3.78 4.55 -2.41
N THR A 76 2.92 5.31 -3.08
CA THR A 76 2.17 6.41 -2.50
C THR A 76 0.71 6.28 -2.88
N LEU A 77 -0.17 6.27 -1.89
CA LEU A 77 -1.61 6.33 -2.07
C LEU A 77 -2.08 7.78 -2.00
N TYR A 78 -2.91 8.17 -2.97
CA TYR A 78 -3.65 9.42 -2.96
C TYR A 78 -5.15 9.13 -2.95
N ALA A 79 -5.87 9.63 -1.96
CA ALA A 79 -7.32 9.62 -1.95
C ALA A 79 -7.85 11.06 -2.01
N PHE A 80 -8.28 11.47 -3.20
CA PHE A 80 -8.83 12.82 -3.42
C PHE A 80 -10.34 12.82 -3.12
N PRO A 81 -10.83 13.70 -2.23
CA PRO A 81 -12.25 13.77 -1.92
C PRO A 81 -13.03 14.34 -3.11
N VAL A 82 -14.18 13.74 -3.39
CA VAL A 82 -15.12 14.15 -4.45
C VAL A 82 -16.15 15.07 -3.83
N GLU A 83 -16.46 16.19 -4.50
CA GLU A 83 -17.49 17.16 -4.06
C GLU A 83 -17.33 17.68 -2.62
N ASN A 84 -16.10 17.63 -2.07
CA ASN A 84 -15.76 17.94 -0.66
C ASN A 84 -16.36 16.98 0.38
N GLU A 85 -16.77 15.78 -0.02
CA GLU A 85 -17.13 14.70 0.89
C GLU A 85 -15.86 13.97 1.36
N GLY A 86 -15.27 14.46 2.47
CA GLY A 86 -14.10 13.87 3.11
C GLY A 86 -12.87 14.77 3.05
N LYS A 87 -11.72 14.20 3.40
CA LYS A 87 -10.42 14.89 3.45
C LYS A 87 -9.37 14.15 2.64
N LEU A 88 -8.54 14.90 1.91
CA LEU A 88 -7.38 14.39 1.19
C LEU A 88 -6.52 13.51 2.12
N LEU A 89 -6.24 12.30 1.67
CA LEU A 89 -5.24 11.42 2.26
C LEU A 89 -4.09 11.24 1.25
N VAL A 90 -2.87 11.46 1.71
CA VAL A 90 -1.64 11.11 0.99
C VAL A 90 -0.81 10.28 1.94
N GLU A 91 -0.59 9.01 1.60
CA GLU A 91 0.12 8.06 2.46
C GLU A 91 1.23 7.35 1.68
N THR A 92 2.46 7.42 2.19
CA THR A 92 3.56 6.56 1.69
C THR A 92 3.38 5.17 2.24
N LEU A 93 3.19 4.20 1.36
CA LEU A 93 3.05 2.80 1.71
C LEU A 93 4.44 2.12 1.62
N PRO A 94 4.81 1.26 2.59
CA PRO A 94 6.07 0.54 2.50
C PRO A 94 6.09 -0.39 1.29
N ALA A 95 7.28 -0.62 0.73
CA ALA A 95 7.47 -1.59 -0.34
C ALA A 95 6.89 -2.97 0.08
N PRO A 96 6.27 -3.72 -0.85
CA PRO A 96 5.66 -5.00 -0.52
C PRO A 96 6.65 -5.99 0.12
N LEU A 97 6.46 -6.29 1.41
CA LEU A 97 7.20 -7.32 2.12
C LEU A 97 6.38 -8.61 2.24
N ALA A 98 7.06 -9.76 2.38
CA ALA A 98 6.39 -11.05 2.53
C ALA A 98 5.41 -11.10 3.71
N THR A 99 5.64 -10.32 4.77
CA THR A 99 4.75 -10.21 5.95
C THR A 99 3.45 -9.48 5.66
N MET A 100 3.39 -8.67 4.60
CA MET A 100 2.21 -7.91 4.20
C MET A 100 1.35 -8.65 3.17
N MET A 101 1.80 -9.84 2.74
CA MET A 101 1.13 -10.60 1.72
C MET A 101 -0.04 -11.40 2.30
N VAL A 102 -1.26 -11.12 1.83
CA VAL A 102 -2.46 -11.91 2.19
C VAL A 102 -2.48 -13.22 1.39
N GLU A 103 -2.05 -13.15 0.13
CA GLU A 103 -1.85 -14.28 -0.76
C GLU A 103 -0.46 -14.18 -1.40
N GLN A 104 0.04 -15.31 -1.91
CA GLN A 104 1.27 -15.32 -2.69
C GLN A 104 1.11 -14.29 -3.83
N HIS A 105 1.82 -13.16 -3.77
CA HIS A 105 1.80 -12.05 -4.74
C HIS A 105 0.78 -10.91 -4.54
N VAL A 106 0.11 -10.79 -3.39
CA VAL A 106 -0.77 -9.63 -3.10
C VAL A 106 -0.44 -9.03 -1.75
N ALA A 107 0.05 -7.78 -1.73
CA ALA A 107 0.26 -7.00 -0.52
C ALA A 107 -1.03 -6.31 -0.07
N ASN A 108 -1.29 -6.30 1.24
CA ASN A 108 -2.45 -5.66 1.84
C ASN A 108 -2.03 -4.52 2.76
N TYR A 109 -2.55 -3.32 2.48
CA TYR A 109 -2.33 -2.12 3.25
C TYR A 109 -3.64 -1.73 3.94
N GLN A 110 -3.60 -1.66 5.27
CA GLN A 110 -4.73 -1.29 6.11
C GLN A 110 -4.59 0.16 6.55
N LEU A 111 -5.55 0.99 6.16
CA LEU A 111 -5.51 2.45 6.30
C LEU A 111 -6.77 2.97 7.01
N ASN A 112 -6.59 4.06 7.73
CA ASN A 112 -7.70 4.85 8.28
C ASN A 112 -7.87 6.10 7.45
N ILE A 113 -9.07 6.30 6.89
CA ILE A 113 -9.42 7.48 6.11
C ILE A 113 -10.72 8.09 6.64
N GLU A 114 -10.85 9.42 6.56
CA GLU A 114 -12.11 10.08 6.92
C GLU A 114 -13.26 9.58 6.03
N PRO A 115 -14.48 9.40 6.57
CA PRO A 115 -15.62 9.00 5.75
C PRO A 115 -15.91 10.04 4.67
N GLY A 116 -16.25 9.57 3.47
CA GLY A 116 -16.39 10.43 2.31
C GLY A 116 -16.45 9.64 1.02
N THR A 117 -16.45 10.35 -0.11
CA THR A 117 -16.41 9.77 -1.44
C THR A 117 -15.10 10.17 -2.09
N TYR A 118 -14.36 9.21 -2.64
CA TYR A 118 -12.97 9.41 -3.05
C TYR A 118 -12.65 8.87 -4.44
N HIS A 119 -11.74 9.55 -5.14
CA HIS A 119 -10.95 8.95 -6.22
C HIS A 119 -9.61 8.48 -5.63
N ILE A 120 -9.40 7.17 -5.62
CA ILE A 120 -8.21 6.55 -5.01
C ILE A 120 -7.22 6.16 -6.10
N TYR A 121 -6.02 6.72 -6.02
CA TYR A 121 -4.87 6.43 -6.87
C TYR A 121 -3.79 5.75 -6.04
N VAL A 122 -3.07 4.81 -6.66
CA VAL A 122 -1.84 4.25 -6.10
C VAL A 122 -0.74 4.43 -7.11
N VAL A 123 0.32 5.12 -6.72
CA VAL A 123 1.47 5.44 -7.58
C VAL A 123 2.68 4.70 -7.04
N ALA A 124 3.43 4.03 -7.90
CA ALA A 124 4.65 3.33 -7.55
C ALA A 124 5.87 3.92 -8.25
N ASN A 125 7.05 3.77 -7.63
CA ASN A 125 8.36 4.08 -8.21
C ASN A 125 8.50 5.54 -8.67
N MET A 126 7.88 6.45 -7.94
CA MET A 126 7.80 7.87 -8.30
C MET A 126 8.30 8.78 -7.18
N SER A 127 8.59 8.26 -6.00
CA SER A 127 8.97 9.06 -4.84
C SER A 127 10.15 10.01 -5.13
N ASP A 128 11.16 9.55 -5.84
CA ASP A 128 12.34 10.38 -6.18
C ASP A 128 11.99 11.44 -7.24
N VAL A 129 11.24 11.07 -8.28
CA VAL A 129 10.77 12.00 -9.33
C VAL A 129 9.94 13.14 -8.72
N LEU A 130 9.01 12.81 -7.84
CA LEU A 130 8.11 13.79 -7.21
C LEU A 130 8.85 14.72 -6.24
N LYS A 131 9.84 14.18 -5.51
CA LYS A 131 10.71 14.97 -4.63
C LYS A 131 11.59 15.93 -5.43
N ASP A 132 12.22 15.45 -6.49
CA ASP A 132 13.12 16.27 -7.31
C ASP A 132 12.38 17.39 -8.06
N GLN A 133 11.13 17.14 -8.44
CA GLN A 133 10.26 18.16 -9.01
C GLN A 133 9.66 19.11 -7.94
N ASN A 134 9.97 18.91 -6.65
CA ASN A 134 9.43 19.62 -5.49
C ASN A 134 7.90 19.79 -5.57
N GLN A 135 7.21 18.72 -5.98
CA GLN A 135 5.78 18.76 -6.23
C GLN A 135 4.97 18.45 -4.97
N ASN A 136 4.21 19.44 -4.51
CA ASN A 136 3.14 19.23 -3.55
C ASN A 136 1.85 18.88 -4.31
N ILE A 137 1.45 17.60 -4.24
CA ILE A 137 0.25 17.06 -4.89
C ILE A 137 -0.90 17.11 -3.88
N ASP A 138 -1.61 18.24 -3.87
CA ASP A 138 -2.77 18.49 -3.00
C ASP A 138 -4.12 18.32 -3.73
N SER A 139 -4.09 17.99 -5.02
CA SER A 139 -5.29 17.89 -5.87
C SER A 139 -5.10 16.86 -6.98
N GLU A 140 -6.22 16.27 -7.40
CA GLU A 140 -6.25 15.25 -8.44
C GLU A 140 -5.76 15.81 -9.79
N GLU A 141 -6.09 17.07 -10.08
CA GLU A 141 -5.62 17.75 -11.29
C GLU A 141 -4.10 17.87 -11.31
N LYS A 142 -3.46 18.20 -10.18
CA LYS A 142 -1.99 18.24 -10.09
C LYS A 142 -1.37 16.89 -10.36
N LEU A 143 -1.92 15.81 -9.80
CA LEU A 143 -1.43 14.45 -10.06
C LEU A 143 -1.53 14.09 -11.54
N LYS A 144 -2.65 14.43 -12.19
CA LYS A 144 -2.89 14.16 -13.63
C LYS A 144 -1.99 14.99 -14.55
N ASN A 145 -1.57 16.17 -14.12
CA ASN A 145 -0.73 17.08 -14.89
C ASN A 145 0.76 16.77 -14.79
N ILE A 146 1.15 15.73 -14.04
CA ILE A 146 2.54 15.29 -13.97
C ILE A 146 2.93 14.69 -15.31
N VAL A 147 3.90 15.33 -15.96
CA VAL A 147 4.47 14.85 -17.22
C VAL A 147 5.84 14.22 -16.95
N LEU A 148 6.00 12.97 -17.35
CA LEU A 148 7.28 12.26 -17.29
C LEU A 148 8.05 12.50 -18.59
N ASN A 149 9.24 13.09 -18.49
CA ASN A 149 10.10 13.37 -19.64
C ASN A 149 11.21 12.33 -19.74
N TYR A 150 11.14 11.43 -20.72
CA TYR A 150 12.14 10.41 -20.99
C TYR A 150 13.21 10.95 -21.95
N TYR A 151 14.14 11.77 -21.47
CA TYR A 151 15.23 12.31 -22.31
C TYR A 151 16.54 11.50 -22.15
N PRO A 152 17.18 11.06 -23.25
CA PRO A 152 18.39 10.23 -23.20
C PRO A 152 19.69 11.00 -22.89
N SER A 153 19.66 12.34 -22.79
CA SER A 153 20.85 13.16 -22.56
C SER A 153 20.60 14.12 -21.39
N GLY A 154 21.18 13.79 -20.23
CA GLY A 154 21.06 14.60 -19.01
C GLY A 154 20.09 14.03 -17.97
N ALA A 155 20.17 12.72 -17.70
CA ALA A 155 19.38 12.05 -16.68
C ALA A 155 19.43 12.82 -15.35
N GLN A 156 18.29 13.35 -14.94
CA GLN A 156 18.10 13.84 -13.58
C GLN A 156 18.09 12.62 -12.63
N PRO A 157 18.42 12.78 -11.33
CA PRO A 157 18.14 11.73 -10.34
C PRO A 157 16.65 11.34 -10.39
N GLY A 158 16.34 10.08 -10.05
CA GLY A 158 14.96 9.56 -10.09
C GLY A 158 14.39 9.17 -11.45
N MET A 159 15.11 9.33 -12.56
CA MET A 159 14.66 8.89 -13.90
C MET A 159 14.28 7.39 -13.94
N PRO A 160 13.27 6.99 -14.73
CA PRO A 160 12.89 5.59 -14.88
C PRO A 160 14.07 4.74 -15.39
N VAL A 161 14.64 3.96 -14.49
CA VAL A 161 15.57 2.87 -14.83
C VAL A 161 14.77 1.57 -14.86
N CYS A 162 15.30 0.52 -15.50
CA CYS A 162 14.60 -0.76 -15.55
C CYS A 162 14.20 -1.27 -14.16
N THR A 163 14.93 -0.92 -13.10
CA THR A 163 14.60 -1.31 -11.72
C THR A 163 13.63 -0.35 -11.02
N ASN A 164 13.17 0.74 -11.64
CA ASN A 164 12.35 1.79 -11.01
C ASN A 164 11.37 2.41 -12.02
N ILE A 165 10.66 1.58 -12.79
CA ILE A 165 9.69 2.07 -13.77
C ILE A 165 8.44 2.58 -13.04
N PRO A 166 7.99 3.82 -13.30
CA PRO A 166 6.75 4.36 -12.75
C PRO A 166 5.53 3.52 -13.07
N MET A 167 4.68 3.33 -12.07
CA MET A 167 3.41 2.59 -12.22
C MET A 167 2.29 3.34 -11.55
N ILE A 168 1.07 3.20 -12.07
CA ILE A 168 -0.11 3.84 -11.51
C ILE A 168 -1.34 2.95 -11.60
N TYR A 169 -2.10 2.90 -10.52
CA TYR A 169 -3.50 2.51 -10.52
C TYR A 169 -4.35 3.79 -10.60
N GLU A 170 -5.17 3.87 -11.64
CA GLU A 170 -6.21 4.89 -11.78
C GLU A 170 -7.57 4.28 -11.41
N PRO A 171 -8.45 5.02 -10.70
CA PRO A 171 -9.77 4.54 -10.34
C PRO A 171 -10.69 4.60 -11.57
N LYS A 172 -10.44 3.78 -12.59
CA LYS A 172 -11.27 3.69 -13.81
C LYS A 172 -11.83 2.30 -13.99
N ASP A 173 -13.09 2.23 -14.42
CA ASP A 173 -13.73 0.98 -14.82
C ASP A 173 -13.24 0.50 -16.20
N VAL A 174 -13.76 -0.64 -16.64
CA VAL A 174 -13.44 -1.22 -17.97
C VAL A 174 -13.81 -0.31 -19.14
N ASN A 175 -14.70 0.66 -18.94
CA ASN A 175 -15.13 1.62 -19.94
C ASN A 175 -14.34 2.95 -19.85
N GLY A 176 -13.39 3.06 -18.91
CA GLY A 176 -12.62 4.28 -18.66
C GLY A 176 -13.34 5.32 -17.79
N THR A 177 -14.48 4.98 -17.21
CA THR A 177 -15.25 5.84 -16.31
C THR A 177 -14.61 5.88 -14.94
N ILE A 178 -14.46 7.08 -14.35
CA ILE A 178 -13.91 7.22 -13.01
C ILE A 178 -14.84 6.56 -11.97
N ILE A 179 -14.25 5.78 -11.08
CA ILE A 179 -14.90 5.06 -10.00
C ILE A 179 -14.85 5.91 -8.74
N ASN A 180 -16.03 6.18 -8.19
CA ASN A 180 -16.18 6.81 -6.88
C ASN A 180 -16.14 5.73 -5.80
N THR A 181 -15.16 5.81 -4.91
CA THR A 181 -15.07 4.90 -3.75
C THR A 181 -15.69 5.58 -2.53
N LYS A 182 -16.82 5.05 -2.06
CA LYS A 182 -17.47 5.53 -0.85
C LYS A 182 -16.87 4.84 0.38
N ILE A 183 -16.35 5.64 1.30
CA ILE A 183 -15.82 5.17 2.58
C ILE A 183 -16.78 5.53 3.70
N GLU A 184 -17.17 4.51 4.46
CA GLU A 184 -18.01 4.67 5.65
C GLU A 184 -17.16 4.82 6.92
N LYS A 185 -17.80 5.27 8.00
CA LYS A 185 -17.17 5.36 9.32
C LYS A 185 -16.70 3.99 9.78
N SER A 186 -15.49 3.97 10.37
CA SER A 186 -14.87 2.75 10.87
C SER A 186 -15.78 1.95 11.82
N GLY A 187 -15.75 0.63 11.66
CA GLY A 187 -16.56 -0.38 12.35
C GLY A 187 -16.11 -1.79 11.93
N LYS A 188 -16.98 -2.81 11.96
CA LYS A 188 -16.62 -4.17 11.49
C LYS A 188 -16.52 -4.32 9.96
N LYS A 189 -16.68 -3.23 9.21
CA LYS A 189 -16.69 -3.22 7.75
C LYS A 189 -15.59 -2.29 7.25
N TYR A 190 -14.85 -2.75 6.27
CA TYR A 190 -13.83 -1.98 5.55
C TYR A 190 -14.19 -1.94 4.07
N THR A 191 -13.71 -0.91 3.37
CA THR A 191 -13.79 -0.82 1.91
C THR A 191 -12.51 -1.39 1.32
N GLU A 192 -12.63 -2.24 0.30
CA GLU A 192 -11.49 -2.83 -0.37
C GLU A 192 -11.26 -2.18 -1.74
N VAL A 193 -10.00 -1.87 -2.05
CA VAL A 193 -9.57 -1.38 -3.36
C VAL A 193 -8.47 -2.30 -3.90
N ALA A 194 -8.78 -3.02 -4.98
CA ALA A 194 -7.80 -3.80 -5.72
C ALA A 194 -7.03 -2.89 -6.69
N ALA A 195 -5.88 -2.39 -6.25
CA ALA A 195 -5.03 -1.47 -6.98
C ALA A 195 -4.16 -2.22 -7.99
N ASN A 196 -4.77 -2.60 -9.11
CA ASN A 196 -4.08 -3.23 -10.24
C ASN A 196 -3.23 -2.19 -10.98
N LEU A 197 -1.97 -2.03 -10.54
CA LEU A 197 -1.03 -1.08 -11.13
C LEU A 197 -0.81 -1.37 -12.61
N LYS A 198 -0.68 -0.30 -13.40
CA LYS A 198 -0.29 -0.36 -14.81
C LYS A 198 1.02 0.37 -15.00
N LEU A 199 1.87 -0.18 -15.87
CA LEU A 199 3.09 0.49 -16.28
C LEU A 199 2.73 1.78 -17.01
N HIS A 200 3.34 2.88 -16.59
CA HIS A 200 3.32 4.13 -17.33
C HIS A 200 4.65 4.21 -18.09
N ALA A 201 4.63 3.72 -19.34
CA ALA A 201 5.77 3.70 -20.25
C ALA A 201 5.70 4.86 -21.24
#